data_AF-A0A7K1Z540-F1
#
_entry.id   AF-A0A7K1Z540-F1
#
_cell.length_a   1.000
_cell.length_b   1.000
_cell.length_c   1.000
_cell.angle_alpha   90.00
_cell.angle_beta   90.00
_cell.angle_gamma   90.00
#
_symmetry.space_group_name_H-M   'P 1'
#
loop_
_entity.id
_entity.type
_entity.pdbx_description
1 polymer ?
#
loop_
_entity_poly.entity_id
_entity_poly.type
_entity_poly.pdbx_seq_one_letter_code
_entity_poly.pdbx_strand_id
1 'polypeptide(L)' 'RKSGFLDFKSTQTAEVRIQDTPLEEWEELDLEAFRKRFRGSAVKRAKYEGFKRNVRAAKQSRVLRRD' A
#
# COMPACT_ATOMS: atom_id res chain seq x y z
N ARG A 1 8.08 42.03 20.12
CA ARG A 1 8.88 40.79 20.27
C ARG A 1 8.16 39.67 19.54
N LYS A 2 8.92 38.80 18.88
CA LYS A 2 8.47 37.72 17.98
C LYS A 2 7.49 36.76 18.66
N SER A 3 6.46 36.35 17.95
CA SER A 3 6.28 34.93 17.56
C SER A 3 5.04 34.82 16.67
N GLY A 4 5.20 35.11 15.37
CA GLY A 4 4.34 34.52 14.36
C GLY A 4 4.66 33.03 14.34
N PHE A 5 3.93 32.26 15.14
CA PHE A 5 3.90 30.81 15.01
C PHE A 5 3.13 30.55 13.72
N LEU A 6 3.88 30.45 12.63
CA LEU A 6 3.35 30.05 11.34
C LEU A 6 2.73 28.66 11.55
N ASP A 7 1.41 28.59 11.49
CA ASP A 7 0.66 27.33 11.42
C ASP A 7 1.14 26.59 10.17
N PHE A 8 2.18 25.78 10.35
CA PHE A 8 2.61 24.81 9.37
C PHE A 8 1.51 23.77 9.32
N LYS A 9 0.47 24.05 8.52
CA LYS A 9 -0.45 23.02 8.07
C LYS A 9 0.41 22.01 7.34
N SER A 10 0.80 20.98 8.08
CA SER A 10 1.30 19.72 7.55
C SER A 10 0.35 19.38 6.42
N THR A 11 0.84 19.53 5.18
CA THR A 11 0.13 19.08 4.01
C THR A 11 0.02 17.59 4.19
N GLN A 12 -1.11 17.14 4.73
CA GLN A 12 -1.45 15.75 4.83
C GLN A 12 -1.66 15.28 3.40
N THR A 13 -0.57 14.88 2.75
CA THR A 13 -0.60 14.06 1.55
C THR A 13 -1.53 12.91 1.90
N ALA A 14 -2.66 12.80 1.21
CA ALA A 14 -3.63 11.74 1.46
C ALA A 14 -2.97 10.40 1.10
N GLU A 15 -2.23 9.82 2.04
CA GLU A 15 -1.62 8.51 1.86
C GLU A 15 -2.76 7.50 1.74
N VAL A 16 -2.88 6.88 0.56
CA VAL A 16 -3.83 5.80 0.32
C VAL A 16 -3.62 4.74 1.40
N ARG A 17 -4.66 4.52 2.21
CA ARG A 17 -4.60 3.52 3.28
C ARG A 17 -4.48 2.15 2.65
N ILE A 18 -3.67 1.28 3.26
CA ILE A 18 -3.42 -0.09 2.76
C ILE A 18 -4.72 -0.86 2.51
N GLN A 19 -5.72 -0.63 3.35
CA GLN A 19 -7.04 -1.27 3.26
C GLN A 19 -7.88 -0.85 2.04
N ASP A 20 -7.62 0.32 1.45
CA ASP A 20 -8.43 0.89 0.36
C ASP A 20 -7.78 0.67 -1.01
N THR A 21 -6.56 0.11 -1.03
CA THR A 21 -5.83 -0.16 -2.27
C THR A 21 -6.45 -1.33 -3.05
N PRO A 22 -6.83 -1.13 -4.33
CA PRO A 22 -7.43 -2.18 -5.16
C PRO A 22 -6.45 -3.33 -5.47
N LEU A 23 -6.99 -4.52 -5.75
CA LEU A 23 -6.19 -5.71 -6.06
C LEU A 23 -5.31 -5.55 -7.31
N GLU A 24 -5.76 -4.76 -8.27
CA GLU A 24 -5.06 -4.39 -9.49
C GLU A 24 -3.76 -3.64 -9.17
N GLU A 25 -3.82 -2.65 -8.28
CA GLU A 25 -2.64 -1.89 -7.86
C GLU A 25 -1.65 -2.78 -7.12
N TRP A 26 -2.12 -3.71 -6.29
CA TRP A 26 -1.26 -4.71 -5.66
C TRP A 26 -0.59 -5.65 -6.69
N GLU A 27 -1.26 -5.94 -7.81
CA GLU A 27 -0.74 -6.77 -8.90
C GLU A 27 0.27 -6.02 -9.78
N GLU A 28 0.27 -4.69 -9.78
CA GLU A 28 1.23 -3.88 -10.53
C GLU A 28 2.46 -3.46 -9.71
N LEU A 29 2.42 -3.58 -8.37
CA LEU A 29 3.58 -3.29 -7.52
C LEU A 29 4.83 -4.06 -7.97
N ASP A 30 5.92 -3.35 -8.18
CA ASP A 30 7.26 -3.92 -8.28
C ASP A 30 7.90 -4.12 -6.88
N LEU A 31 9.12 -4.66 -6.87
CA LEU A 31 9.85 -4.93 -5.64
C LEU A 31 10.21 -3.66 -4.86
N GLU A 32 10.54 -2.57 -5.53
CA GLU A 32 10.93 -1.31 -4.88
C GLU A 32 9.73 -0.66 -4.21
N ALA A 33 8.63 -0.53 -4.97
CA ALA A 33 7.35 -0.04 -4.51
C ALA A 33 6.83 -0.88 -3.34
N PHE A 34 6.92 -2.22 -3.41
CA PHE A 34 6.59 -3.11 -2.28
C PHE A 34 7.42 -2.78 -1.02
N ARG A 35 8.74 -2.63 -1.15
CA ARG A 35 9.64 -2.34 0.00
C ARG A 35 9.38 -0.98 0.61
N LYS A 36 9.03 0.01 -0.23
CA LYS A 36 8.65 1.37 0.19
C LYS A 36 7.29 1.34 0.89
N ARG A 37 6.29 0.71 0.26
CA ARG A 37 4.91 0.63 0.72
C ARG A 37 4.78 -0.02 2.10
N PHE A 38 5.56 -1.06 2.35
CA PHE A 38 5.53 -1.80 3.61
C PHE A 38 6.66 -1.41 4.58
N ARG A 39 7.37 -0.29 4.35
CA ARG A 39 8.45 0.17 5.23
C ARG A 39 7.94 0.34 6.67
N GLY A 40 8.61 -0.32 7.61
CA GLY A 40 8.23 -0.28 9.04
C GLY A 40 7.07 -1.21 9.40
N SER A 41 6.47 -1.93 8.45
CA SER A 41 5.43 -2.91 8.73
C SER A 41 5.98 -4.34 8.87
N ALA A 42 5.23 -5.21 9.54
CA ALA A 42 5.55 -6.64 9.63
C ALA A 42 5.58 -7.33 8.26
N VAL A 43 4.79 -6.84 7.30
CA VAL A 43 4.65 -7.39 5.94
C VAL A 43 5.97 -7.28 5.16
N LYS A 44 6.82 -6.29 5.45
CA LYS A 44 8.13 -6.14 4.79
C LYS A 44 9.06 -7.36 4.98
N ARG A 45 8.84 -8.16 6.03
CA ARG A 45 9.62 -9.39 6.27
C ARG A 45 9.20 -10.55 5.36
N ALA A 46 8.04 -10.46 4.71
CA ALA A 46 7.60 -11.46 3.75
C ALA A 46 8.39 -11.35 2.44
N LYS A 47 8.48 -12.46 1.70
CA LYS A 47 9.04 -12.48 0.35
C LYS A 47 8.05 -11.82 -0.62
N TYR A 48 8.56 -10.90 -1.45
CA TYR A 48 7.79 -10.22 -2.50
C TYR A 48 7.06 -11.23 -3.42
N GLU A 49 7.75 -12.28 -3.87
CA GLU A 49 7.13 -13.33 -4.71
C GLU A 49 5.92 -14.01 -4.04
N GLY A 50 6.02 -14.28 -2.73
CA GLY A 50 4.93 -14.86 -1.96
C GLY A 50 3.74 -13.92 -1.87
N PHE A 51 4.01 -12.62 -1.69
CA PHE A 51 2.98 -11.59 -1.72
C PHE A 51 2.27 -11.54 -3.08
N LYS A 52 3.01 -11.49 -4.20
CA LYS A 52 2.43 -11.47 -5.55
C LYS A 52 1.57 -12.70 -5.84
N ARG A 53 2.01 -13.88 -5.40
CA ARG A 53 1.22 -15.11 -5.52
C ARG A 53 -0.12 -14.99 -4.79
N ASN A 54 -0.12 -14.45 -3.57
CA ASN A 54 -1.35 -14.26 -2.79
C ASN A 54 -2.30 -13.25 -3.44
N VAL A 55 -1.78 -12.16 -4.00
CA VAL A 55 -2.58 -11.16 -4.74
C VAL A 55 -3.27 -11.79 -5.95
N ARG A 56 -2.54 -12.56 -6.76
CA ARG A 56 -3.10 -13.27 -7.93
C ARG A 56 -4.19 -14.26 -7.52
N ALA A 57 -3.95 -15.04 -6.46
CA ALA A 57 -4.94 -15.98 -5.93
C ALA A 57 -6.21 -15.27 -5.44
N ALA A 58 -6.07 -14.11 -4.78
CA ALA A 58 -7.20 -13.29 -4.35
C ALA A 58 -8.00 -12.74 -5.54
N LYS A 59 -7.32 -12.28 -6.61
CA LYS A 59 -7.97 -11.81 -7.84
C LYS A 59 -8.77 -12.92 -8.53
N GLN A 60 -8.17 -14.10 -8.70
CA GLN A 60 -8.85 -15.28 -9.26
C GLN A 60 -10.07 -15.69 -8.43
N SER A 61 -9.91 -15.72 -7.10
CA SER A 61 -11.00 -16.06 -6.18
C SER A 61 -12.14 -15.04 -6.19
N ARG A 62 -11.87 -13.78 -6.58
CA ARG A 62 -12.89 -12.74 -6.75
C ARG A 62 -13.67 -12.92 -8.04
N VAL A 63 -13.00 -13.34 -9.12
CA VAL A 63 -13.65 -13.65 -10.41
C VAL A 63 -14.55 -14.86 -10.25
N LEU A 64 -14.04 -15.97 -9.69
CA LEU A 64 -14.79 -17.22 -9.50
C LEU A 64 -16.02 -17.11 -8.59
N ARG A 65 -16.12 -16.06 -7.76
CA ARG A 65 -17.29 -15.81 -6.90
C ARG A 65 -18.34 -14.90 -7.54
N ARG A 66 -18.03 -14.32 -8.69
CA ARG A 66 -18.93 -13.42 -9.43
C ARG A 66 -19.63 -14.10 -10.60
N ASP A 67 -19.24 -15.33 -10.93
CA ASP A 67 -19.90 -16.25 -11.86
C ASP A 67 -20.85 -17.19 -11.09
#